data_AF-A0A2T1E373-F1
#
_entry.id   AF-A0A2T1E373-F1
#
_cell.length_a   1.000
_cell.length_b   1.000
_cell.length_c   1.000
_cell.angle_alpha   90.00
_cell.angle_beta   90.00
_cell.angle_gamma   90.00
#
_symmetry.space_group_name_H-M   'P 1'
#
loop_
_entity.id
_entity.type
_entity.pdbx_description
1 polymer ?
#
loop_
_entity_poly.entity_id
_entity_poly.type
_entity_poly.pdbx_seq_one_letter_code
_entity_poly.pdbx_strand_id
1 'polypeptide(L)'
;MSLKDSWQQQRQQRQQEVTQRQQTVSESLSATRQTRQIKAVQLRHELNVFREALVSESTAHRTELQQYCQRLHGETLAFLTAAGDRRQAQATQLAQELAIFVQVLRQQTATFLATAQAERGVAAQQLEQELVTFVDDLRSDVQSYLIELEAVRQQRAIQLSQALIQSRAKREAETQALFQRLAVFRTELRRFSQDLHSTVWGGNDAPSAETPVASQNGTKPIGRVSVLPNGTVAVTTTVGAFQHGSSVAVVPPVKAVKASPHDTIAHEKNVYGHIHQAQGARLTEIESTLGLTRFQAVDALRSLIKKGLITQRDRIYLCQTHLAHT
;
A
#
# COMPACT_ATOMS: atom_id res chain seq x y z
N MET A 1 -61.67 99.94 -101.60
CA MET A 1 -61.81 98.95 -100.51
C MET A 1 -61.62 99.71 -99.19
N SER A 2 -62.62 99.74 -98.32
CA SER A 2 -62.70 100.71 -97.22
C SER A 2 -61.98 100.23 -95.94
N LEU A 3 -61.30 101.15 -95.25
CA LEU A 3 -60.63 100.93 -93.95
C LEU A 3 -61.57 100.43 -92.84
N LYS A 4 -62.88 100.66 -93.00
CA LYS A 4 -63.92 100.28 -92.04
C LYS A 4 -64.27 98.80 -92.14
N ASP A 5 -64.31 98.26 -93.36
CA ASP A 5 -64.58 96.83 -93.60
C ASP A 5 -63.43 95.97 -93.09
N SER A 6 -62.18 96.38 -93.31
CA SER A 6 -61.00 95.67 -92.78
C SER A 6 -60.96 95.67 -91.25
N TRP A 7 -61.38 96.77 -90.60
CA TRP A 7 -61.45 96.84 -89.14
C TRP A 7 -62.56 95.96 -88.54
N GLN A 8 -63.75 95.93 -89.15
CA GLN A 8 -64.83 95.04 -88.72
C GLN A 8 -64.45 93.56 -88.89
N GLN A 9 -63.84 93.21 -90.01
CA GLN A 9 -63.35 91.85 -90.27
C GLN A 9 -62.26 91.46 -89.26
N GLN A 10 -61.31 92.35 -88.96
CA GLN A 10 -60.26 92.12 -87.97
C GLN A 10 -60.81 92.03 -86.53
N ARG A 11 -61.90 92.73 -86.23
CA ARG A 11 -62.59 92.61 -84.93
C ARG A 11 -63.30 91.27 -84.80
N GLN A 12 -64.02 90.85 -85.85
CA GLN A 12 -64.66 89.53 -85.89
C GLN A 12 -63.64 88.40 -85.77
N GLN A 13 -62.51 88.49 -86.50
CA GLN A 13 -61.41 87.53 -86.40
C GLN A 13 -60.86 87.44 -84.97
N ARG A 14 -60.56 88.58 -84.33
CA ARG A 14 -60.08 88.58 -82.93
C ARG A 14 -61.09 87.98 -81.97
N GLN A 15 -62.38 88.22 -82.18
CA GLN A 15 -63.41 87.65 -81.32
C GLN A 15 -63.51 86.13 -81.49
N GLN A 16 -63.41 85.65 -82.73
CA GLN A 16 -63.31 84.22 -83.04
C GLN A 16 -62.05 83.59 -82.43
N GLU A 17 -60.90 84.25 -82.55
CA GLU A 17 -59.65 83.79 -81.93
C GLU A 17 -59.73 83.71 -80.41
N VAL A 18 -60.34 84.71 -79.74
CA VAL A 18 -60.52 84.67 -78.28
C VAL A 18 -61.45 83.54 -77.88
N THR A 19 -62.55 83.32 -78.60
CA THR A 19 -63.45 82.19 -78.30
C THR A 19 -62.77 80.85 -78.53
N GLN A 20 -61.97 80.70 -79.60
CA GLN A 20 -61.18 79.50 -79.86
C GLN A 20 -60.16 79.27 -78.75
N ARG A 21 -59.39 80.30 -78.36
CA ARG A 21 -58.41 80.19 -77.26
C ARG A 21 -59.07 79.82 -75.94
N GLN A 22 -60.23 80.40 -75.63
CA GLN A 22 -60.98 80.04 -74.43
C GLN A 22 -61.42 78.58 -74.46
N GLN A 23 -61.92 78.09 -75.61
CA GLN A 23 -62.26 76.68 -75.79
C GLN A 23 -61.03 75.80 -75.60
N THR A 24 -59.92 76.06 -76.28
CA THR A 24 -58.67 75.29 -76.15
C THR A 24 -58.13 75.28 -74.72
N VAL A 25 -58.20 76.42 -74.01
CA VAL A 25 -57.79 76.47 -72.60
C VAL A 25 -58.74 75.65 -71.72
N SER A 26 -60.06 75.75 -71.93
CA SER A 26 -61.03 74.96 -71.16
C SER A 26 -60.87 73.46 -71.37
N GLU A 27 -60.58 73.04 -72.61
CA GLU A 27 -60.30 71.66 -72.98
C GLU A 27 -58.99 71.16 -72.38
N SER A 28 -57.92 71.97 -72.45
CA SER A 28 -56.64 71.58 -71.84
C SER A 28 -56.72 71.50 -70.31
N LEU A 29 -57.49 72.39 -69.66
CA LEU A 29 -57.72 72.36 -68.22
C LEU A 29 -58.57 71.16 -67.81
N SER A 30 -59.64 70.85 -68.55
CA SER A 30 -60.49 69.69 -68.26
C SER A 30 -59.73 68.39 -68.48
N ALA A 31 -58.95 68.27 -69.56
CA ALA A 31 -58.07 67.15 -69.82
C ALA A 31 -57.04 66.97 -68.71
N THR A 32 -56.36 68.06 -68.31
CA THR A 32 -55.38 68.01 -67.20
C THR A 32 -56.04 67.61 -65.88
N ARG A 33 -57.25 68.10 -65.60
CA ARG A 33 -58.01 67.74 -64.39
C ARG A 33 -58.37 66.25 -64.40
N GLN A 34 -58.84 65.72 -65.53
CA GLN A 34 -59.18 64.31 -65.68
C GLN A 34 -57.92 63.42 -65.54
N THR A 35 -56.81 63.79 -66.18
CA THR A 35 -55.54 63.06 -66.03
C THR A 35 -55.07 63.02 -64.58
N ARG A 36 -55.17 64.14 -63.84
CA ARG A 36 -54.81 64.17 -62.42
C ARG A 36 -55.74 63.30 -61.57
N GLN A 37 -57.04 63.29 -61.84
CA GLN A 37 -58.00 62.44 -61.14
C GLN A 37 -57.70 60.96 -61.38
N ILE A 38 -57.46 60.55 -62.63
CA ILE A 38 -57.10 59.18 -62.97
C ILE A 38 -55.82 58.76 -62.24
N LYS A 39 -54.76 59.57 -62.32
CA LYS A 39 -53.49 59.30 -61.61
C LYS A 39 -53.67 59.22 -60.10
N ALA A 40 -54.48 60.09 -59.50
CA ALA A 40 -54.74 60.06 -58.06
C ALA A 40 -55.48 58.79 -57.64
N VAL A 41 -56.43 58.31 -58.44
CA VAL A 41 -57.13 57.03 -58.20
C VAL A 41 -56.17 55.85 -58.37
N GLN A 42 -55.33 55.86 -59.41
CA GLN A 42 -54.30 54.85 -59.62
C GLN A 42 -53.34 54.76 -58.42
N LEU A 43 -52.79 55.90 -57.97
CA LEU A 43 -51.90 55.93 -56.80
C LEU A 43 -52.59 55.43 -55.53
N ARG A 44 -53.87 55.78 -55.31
CA ARG A 44 -54.62 55.25 -54.16
C ARG A 44 -54.80 53.75 -54.24
N HIS A 45 -55.06 53.23 -55.44
CA HIS A 45 -55.17 51.80 -55.67
C HIS A 45 -53.84 51.09 -55.42
N GLU A 46 -52.74 51.59 -56.00
CA GLU A 46 -51.39 51.05 -55.80
C GLU A 46 -50.97 51.07 -54.32
N LEU A 47 -51.23 52.17 -53.60
CA LEU A 47 -50.94 52.27 -52.17
C LEU A 47 -51.77 51.30 -51.32
N ASN A 48 -53.04 51.08 -51.68
CA ASN A 48 -53.87 50.11 -50.97
C ASN A 48 -53.36 48.68 -51.19
N VAL A 49 -53.03 48.31 -52.43
CA VAL A 49 -52.44 47.00 -52.75
C VAL A 49 -51.11 46.81 -52.01
N PHE A 50 -50.25 47.83 -52.02
CA PHE A 50 -48.98 47.78 -51.30
C PHE A 50 -49.18 47.65 -49.79
N ARG A 51 -50.15 48.37 -49.21
CA ARG A 51 -50.47 48.27 -47.78
C ARG A 51 -51.02 46.89 -47.42
N GLU A 52 -51.91 46.33 -48.23
CA GLU A 52 -52.44 44.98 -48.04
C GLU A 52 -51.33 43.93 -48.13
N ALA A 53 -50.42 44.07 -49.10
CA ALA A 53 -49.26 43.20 -49.24
C ALA A 53 -48.37 43.24 -47.97
N LEU A 54 -48.02 44.44 -47.48
CA LEU A 54 -47.22 44.59 -46.25
C LEU A 54 -47.91 44.02 -45.01
N VAL A 55 -49.23 44.21 -44.88
CA VAL A 55 -49.98 43.61 -43.76
C VAL A 55 -49.91 42.09 -43.86
N SER A 56 -50.15 41.53 -45.04
CA SER A 56 -50.11 40.08 -45.25
C SER A 56 -48.73 39.49 -44.95
N GLU A 57 -47.65 40.11 -45.43
CA GLU A 57 -46.26 39.71 -45.17
C GLU A 57 -45.93 39.82 -43.68
N SER A 58 -46.31 40.92 -43.03
CA SER A 58 -46.08 41.10 -41.59
C SER A 58 -46.81 40.06 -40.75
N THR A 59 -48.02 39.64 -41.15
CA THR A 59 -48.76 38.59 -40.47
C THR A 59 -48.14 37.22 -40.73
N ALA A 60 -47.72 36.92 -41.96
CA ALA A 60 -47.03 35.68 -42.31
C ALA A 60 -45.77 35.51 -41.46
N HIS A 61 -44.89 36.51 -41.42
CA HIS A 61 -43.67 36.46 -40.60
C HIS A 61 -43.94 36.30 -39.11
N ARG A 62 -44.97 36.97 -38.56
CA ARG A 62 -45.34 36.77 -37.15
C ARG A 62 -45.79 35.34 -36.88
N THR A 63 -46.58 34.75 -37.79
CA THR A 63 -47.02 33.36 -37.64
C THR A 63 -45.87 32.37 -37.78
N GLU A 64 -44.95 32.60 -38.72
CA GLU A 64 -43.74 31.77 -38.89
C GLU A 64 -42.87 31.80 -37.64
N LEU A 65 -42.62 32.99 -37.08
CA LEU A 65 -41.87 33.14 -35.83
C LEU A 65 -42.57 32.43 -34.66
N GLN A 66 -43.89 32.56 -34.54
CA GLN A 66 -44.64 31.89 -33.50
C GLN A 66 -44.53 30.37 -33.61
N GLN A 67 -44.65 29.82 -34.83
CA GLN A 67 -44.48 28.39 -35.09
C GLN A 67 -43.04 27.93 -34.79
N TYR A 68 -42.03 28.73 -35.16
CA TYR A 68 -40.64 28.44 -34.85
C TYR A 68 -40.39 28.39 -33.35
N CYS A 69 -40.87 29.37 -32.59
CA CYS A 69 -40.75 29.39 -31.13
C CYS A 69 -41.45 28.19 -30.47
N GLN A 70 -42.64 27.82 -30.95
CA GLN A 70 -43.36 26.64 -30.43
C GLN A 70 -42.61 25.34 -30.73
N ARG A 71 -42.06 25.20 -31.95
CA ARG A 71 -41.25 24.03 -32.33
C ARG A 71 -40.00 23.93 -31.46
N LEU A 72 -39.26 25.03 -31.32
CA LEU A 72 -38.06 25.09 -30.49
C LEU A 72 -38.37 24.75 -29.03
N HIS A 73 -39.48 25.24 -28.50
CA HIS A 73 -39.92 24.90 -27.15
C HIS A 73 -40.24 23.40 -27.01
N GLY A 74 -40.94 22.82 -27.98
CA GLY A 74 -41.21 21.38 -28.01
C GLY A 74 -39.93 20.53 -28.08
N GLU A 75 -39.00 20.90 -28.96
CA GLU A 75 -37.72 20.21 -29.12
C GLU A 75 -36.85 20.29 -27.86
N THR A 76 -36.78 21.47 -27.23
CA THR A 76 -36.02 21.65 -25.99
C THR A 76 -36.62 20.85 -24.84
N LEU A 77 -37.94 20.82 -24.67
CA LEU A 77 -38.59 19.98 -23.66
C LEU A 77 -38.37 18.49 -23.93
N ALA A 78 -38.51 18.04 -25.18
CA ALA A 78 -38.25 16.66 -25.57
C ALA A 78 -36.79 16.26 -25.32
N PHE A 79 -35.85 17.17 -25.60
CA PHE A 79 -34.43 16.94 -25.30
C PHE A 79 -34.16 16.84 -23.80
N LEU A 80 -34.69 17.77 -22.99
CA LEU A 80 -34.47 17.79 -21.54
C LEU A 80 -35.07 16.56 -20.85
N THR A 81 -36.27 16.14 -21.26
CA THR A 81 -36.91 14.91 -20.75
C THR A 81 -36.09 13.68 -21.12
N ALA A 82 -35.74 13.50 -22.41
CA ALA A 82 -34.90 12.39 -22.85
C ALA A 82 -33.53 12.37 -22.17
N ALA A 83 -32.91 13.54 -21.93
CA ALA A 83 -31.65 13.65 -21.20
C ALA A 83 -31.81 13.33 -19.71
N GLY A 84 -32.96 13.65 -19.10
CA GLY A 84 -33.32 13.24 -17.75
C GLY A 84 -33.43 11.74 -17.64
N ASP A 85 -34.23 11.12 -18.50
CA ASP A 85 -34.47 9.68 -18.53
C ASP A 85 -33.18 8.89 -18.75
N ARG A 86 -32.32 9.32 -19.69
CA ARG A 86 -31.01 8.70 -19.92
C ARG A 86 -30.12 8.75 -18.69
N ARG A 87 -30.04 9.90 -18.01
CA ARG A 87 -29.23 10.03 -16.79
C ARG A 87 -29.77 9.16 -15.66
N GLN A 88 -31.09 9.09 -15.51
CA GLN A 88 -31.71 8.23 -14.50
C GLN A 88 -31.47 6.75 -14.79
N ALA A 89 -31.66 6.31 -16.04
CA ALA A 89 -31.35 4.95 -16.46
C ALA A 89 -29.89 4.59 -16.18
N GLN A 90 -28.94 5.43 -16.58
CA GLN A 90 -27.51 5.24 -16.31
C GLN A 90 -27.22 5.18 -14.81
N ALA A 91 -27.80 6.07 -14.00
CA ALA A 91 -27.61 6.06 -12.56
C ALA A 91 -28.14 4.76 -11.92
N THR A 92 -29.30 4.26 -12.36
CA THR A 92 -29.84 2.99 -11.87
C THR A 92 -28.99 1.78 -12.29
N GLN A 93 -28.46 1.78 -13.52
CA GLN A 93 -27.55 0.74 -13.99
C GLN A 93 -26.27 0.70 -13.15
N LEU A 94 -25.61 1.85 -12.97
CA LEU A 94 -24.41 1.95 -12.14
C LEU A 94 -24.68 1.55 -10.69
N ALA A 95 -25.82 1.93 -10.11
CA ALA A 95 -26.19 1.53 -8.76
C ALA A 95 -26.37 0.00 -8.63
N GLN A 96 -26.99 -0.63 -9.63
CA GLN A 96 -27.15 -2.10 -9.67
C GLN A 96 -25.80 -2.80 -9.84
N GLU A 97 -24.95 -2.33 -10.76
CA GLU A 97 -23.60 -2.87 -10.97
C GLU A 97 -22.75 -2.77 -9.70
N LEU A 98 -22.78 -1.63 -9.01
CA LEU A 98 -22.07 -1.46 -7.75
C LEU A 98 -22.62 -2.37 -6.64
N ALA A 99 -23.94 -2.55 -6.56
CA ALA A 99 -24.53 -3.46 -5.58
C ALA A 99 -24.10 -4.91 -5.82
N ILE A 100 -24.11 -5.36 -7.07
CA ILE A 100 -23.63 -6.69 -7.47
C ILE A 100 -22.14 -6.82 -7.16
N PHE A 101 -21.32 -5.85 -7.55
CA PHE A 101 -19.89 -5.86 -7.29
C PHE A 101 -19.58 -5.98 -5.79
N VAL A 102 -20.25 -5.20 -4.94
CA VAL A 102 -20.09 -5.26 -3.49
C VAL A 102 -20.52 -6.63 -2.95
N GLN A 103 -21.60 -7.21 -3.47
CA GLN A 103 -22.04 -8.54 -3.07
C GLN A 103 -21.02 -9.62 -3.43
N VAL A 104 -20.48 -9.58 -4.65
CA VAL A 104 -19.44 -10.50 -5.11
C VAL A 104 -18.18 -10.35 -4.24
N LEU A 105 -17.75 -9.12 -3.96
CA LEU A 105 -16.57 -8.85 -3.14
C LEU A 105 -16.78 -9.35 -1.70
N ARG A 106 -17.99 -9.19 -1.13
CA ARG A 106 -18.34 -9.77 0.18
C ARG A 106 -18.30 -11.30 0.17
N GLN A 107 -18.79 -11.94 -0.88
CA GLN A 107 -18.73 -13.40 -1.00
C GLN A 107 -17.28 -13.88 -1.13
N GLN A 108 -16.48 -13.25 -1.99
CA GLN A 108 -15.06 -13.60 -2.18
C GLN A 108 -14.24 -13.40 -0.90
N THR A 109 -14.51 -12.34 -0.14
CA THR A 109 -13.83 -12.11 1.14
C THR A 109 -14.26 -13.13 2.19
N ALA A 110 -15.55 -13.48 2.26
CA ALA A 110 -16.03 -14.51 3.17
C ALA A 110 -15.44 -15.89 2.84
N THR A 111 -15.38 -16.27 1.56
CA THR A 111 -14.76 -17.54 1.16
C THR A 111 -13.27 -17.55 1.46
N PHE A 112 -12.55 -16.48 1.15
CA PHE A 112 -11.13 -16.36 1.46
C PHE A 112 -10.85 -16.45 2.97
N LEU A 113 -11.66 -15.81 3.80
CA LEU A 113 -11.52 -15.91 5.25
C LEU A 113 -11.81 -17.33 5.76
N ALA A 114 -12.83 -17.99 5.22
CA ALA A 114 -13.17 -19.37 5.57
C ALA A 114 -12.04 -20.34 5.18
N THR A 115 -11.47 -20.21 3.98
CA THR A 115 -10.33 -21.04 3.56
C THR A 115 -9.11 -20.78 4.42
N ALA A 116 -8.77 -19.52 4.68
CA ALA A 116 -7.63 -19.18 5.54
C ALA A 116 -7.79 -19.69 6.97
N GLN A 117 -9.02 -19.69 7.52
CA GLN A 117 -9.29 -20.27 8.85
C GLN A 117 -9.15 -21.79 8.84
N ALA A 118 -9.65 -22.47 7.80
CA ALA A 118 -9.51 -23.90 7.65
C ALA A 118 -8.03 -24.31 7.52
N GLU A 119 -7.26 -23.61 6.70
CA GLU A 119 -5.82 -23.82 6.53
C GLU A 119 -5.05 -23.66 7.84
N ARG A 120 -5.37 -22.62 8.62
CA ARG A 120 -4.77 -22.43 9.96
C ARG A 120 -5.11 -23.57 10.91
N GLY A 121 -6.35 -24.08 10.88
CA GLY A 121 -6.76 -25.22 11.69
C GLY A 121 -5.97 -26.48 11.35
N VAL A 122 -5.82 -26.78 10.06
CA VAL A 122 -5.02 -27.94 9.58
C VAL A 122 -3.55 -27.77 9.97
N ALA A 123 -2.96 -26.61 9.75
CA ALA A 123 -1.56 -26.35 10.11
C ALA A 123 -1.32 -26.47 11.62
N ALA A 124 -2.26 -25.99 12.45
CA ALA A 124 -2.17 -26.15 13.90
C ALA A 124 -2.21 -27.62 14.32
N GLN A 125 -3.11 -28.42 13.74
CA GLN A 125 -3.19 -29.86 14.00
C GLN A 125 -1.91 -30.60 13.57
N GLN A 126 -1.33 -30.23 12.43
CA GLN A 126 -0.06 -30.81 11.97
C GLN A 126 1.07 -30.49 12.94
N LEU A 127 1.20 -29.24 13.38
CA LEU A 127 2.21 -28.85 14.37
C LEU A 127 2.02 -29.57 15.72
N GLU A 128 0.78 -29.74 16.17
CA GLU A 128 0.50 -30.52 17.38
C GLU A 128 0.94 -31.98 17.24
N GLN A 129 0.67 -32.61 16.08
CA GLN A 129 1.12 -33.96 15.79
C GLN A 129 2.65 -34.05 15.76
N GLU A 130 3.32 -33.12 15.07
CA GLU A 130 4.79 -33.04 15.01
C GLU A 130 5.42 -32.86 16.40
N LEU A 131 4.80 -32.04 17.26
CA LEU A 131 5.27 -31.86 18.64
C LEU A 131 5.12 -33.13 19.47
N VAL A 132 3.99 -33.84 19.36
CA VAL A 132 3.79 -35.11 20.06
C VAL A 132 4.83 -36.13 19.61
N THR A 133 5.02 -36.29 18.30
CA THR A 133 6.04 -37.21 17.77
C THR A 133 7.44 -36.83 18.23
N PHE A 134 7.79 -35.54 18.20
CA PHE A 134 9.09 -35.07 18.66
C PHE A 134 9.32 -35.33 20.16
N VAL A 135 8.31 -35.12 20.99
CA VAL A 135 8.41 -35.38 22.44
C VAL A 135 8.55 -36.88 22.72
N ASP A 136 7.82 -37.73 21.99
CA ASP A 136 7.93 -39.19 22.12
C ASP A 136 9.31 -39.70 21.66
N ASP A 137 9.82 -39.18 20.53
CA ASP A 137 11.16 -39.49 20.04
C ASP A 137 12.23 -39.06 21.06
N LEU A 138 12.13 -37.83 21.58
CA LEU A 138 13.06 -37.32 22.58
C LEU A 138 12.99 -38.12 23.88
N ARG A 139 11.81 -38.57 24.30
CA ARG A 139 11.65 -39.43 25.46
C ARG A 139 12.31 -40.79 25.24
N SER A 140 12.13 -41.39 24.07
CA SER A 140 12.76 -42.66 23.68
C SER A 140 14.29 -42.54 23.64
N ASP A 141 14.82 -41.45 23.07
CA ASP A 141 16.25 -41.18 23.00
C ASP A 141 16.87 -41.02 24.39
N VAL A 142 16.21 -40.24 25.27
CA VAL A 142 16.66 -40.07 26.66
C VAL A 142 16.64 -41.39 27.42
N GLN A 143 15.60 -42.22 27.26
CA GLN A 143 15.55 -43.54 27.88
C GLN A 143 16.67 -44.45 27.38
N SER A 144 16.92 -44.47 26.08
CA SER A 144 18.00 -45.25 25.47
C SER A 144 19.37 -44.81 25.99
N TYR A 145 19.62 -43.50 26.06
CA TYR A 145 20.86 -42.95 26.62
C TYR A 145 21.06 -43.32 28.11
N LEU A 146 19.99 -43.31 28.91
CA LEU A 146 20.08 -43.71 30.32
C LEU A 146 20.44 -45.20 30.45
N ILE A 147 19.86 -46.07 29.63
CA ILE A 147 20.19 -47.51 29.60
C ILE A 147 21.65 -47.71 29.19
N GLU A 148 22.12 -47.02 28.16
CA GLU A 148 23.53 -47.06 27.73
C GLU A 148 24.47 -46.60 28.85
N LEU A 149 24.12 -45.51 29.54
CA LEU A 149 24.90 -44.99 30.66
C LEU A 149 24.97 -45.96 31.83
N GLU A 150 23.86 -46.62 32.15
CA GLU A 150 23.81 -47.68 33.18
C GLU A 150 24.67 -48.88 32.80
N ALA A 151 24.60 -49.34 31.55
CA ALA A 151 25.43 -50.43 31.04
C ALA A 151 26.93 -50.09 31.14
N VAL A 152 27.33 -48.87 30.74
CA VAL A 152 28.72 -48.40 30.84
C VAL A 152 29.17 -48.35 32.31
N ARG A 153 28.32 -47.88 33.22
CA ARG A 153 28.63 -47.84 34.67
C ARG A 153 28.80 -49.24 35.25
N GLN A 154 27.91 -50.17 34.91
CA GLN A 154 28.00 -51.57 35.36
C GLN A 154 29.28 -52.24 34.84
N GLN A 155 29.59 -52.07 33.55
CA GLN A 155 30.81 -52.61 32.95
C GLN A 155 32.06 -52.07 33.65
N ARG A 156 32.12 -50.76 33.91
CA ARG A 156 33.22 -50.14 34.65
C ARG A 156 33.32 -50.65 36.09
N ALA A 157 32.20 -50.83 36.78
CA ALA A 157 32.18 -51.37 38.14
C ALA A 157 32.73 -52.80 38.19
N ILE A 158 32.34 -53.65 37.23
CA ILE A 158 32.86 -55.02 37.09
C ILE A 158 34.37 -54.98 36.81
N GLN A 159 34.83 -54.19 35.85
CA GLN A 159 36.26 -54.04 35.54
C GLN A 159 37.08 -53.62 36.77
N LEU A 160 36.59 -52.63 37.54
CA LEU A 160 37.25 -52.20 38.77
C LEU A 160 37.30 -53.32 39.82
N SER A 161 36.20 -54.06 40.01
CA SER A 161 36.17 -55.18 40.95
C SER A 161 37.15 -56.30 40.57
N GLN A 162 37.24 -56.62 39.28
CA GLN A 162 38.18 -57.60 38.75
C GLN A 162 39.62 -57.13 38.93
N ALA A 163 39.93 -55.87 38.62
CA ALA A 163 41.24 -55.29 38.84
C ALA A 163 41.64 -55.32 40.33
N LEU A 164 40.70 -55.03 41.24
CA LEU A 164 40.93 -55.12 42.68
C LEU A 164 41.20 -56.56 43.13
N ILE A 165 40.42 -57.54 42.66
CA ILE A 165 40.63 -58.97 42.97
C ILE A 165 41.99 -59.44 42.44
N GLN A 166 42.33 -59.10 41.19
CA GLN A 166 43.64 -59.41 40.61
C GLN A 166 44.78 -58.77 41.41
N SER A 167 44.62 -57.51 41.84
CA SER A 167 45.61 -56.83 42.69
C SER A 167 45.76 -57.47 44.07
N ARG A 168 44.68 -58.04 44.63
CA ARG A 168 44.70 -58.76 45.90
C ARG A 168 45.39 -60.11 45.74
N ALA A 169 45.00 -60.89 44.75
CA ALA A 169 45.63 -62.18 44.44
C ALA A 169 47.12 -62.04 44.13
N LYS A 170 47.52 -61.01 43.38
CA LYS A 170 48.93 -60.71 43.11
C LYS A 170 49.69 -60.38 44.40
N ARG A 171 49.13 -59.53 45.27
CA ARG A 171 49.73 -59.22 46.58
C ARG A 171 49.80 -60.45 47.47
N GLU A 172 48.77 -61.28 47.51
CA GLU A 172 48.76 -62.53 48.27
C GLU A 172 49.86 -63.48 47.76
N ALA A 173 49.98 -63.67 46.45
CA ALA A 173 51.05 -64.48 45.85
C ALA A 173 52.46 -63.91 46.15
N GLU A 174 52.65 -62.59 46.04
CA GLU A 174 53.92 -61.92 46.40
C GLU A 174 54.25 -62.10 47.88
N THR A 175 53.27 -61.93 48.78
CA THR A 175 53.47 -62.15 50.21
C THR A 175 53.78 -63.62 50.53
N GLN A 176 53.10 -64.57 49.88
CA GLN A 176 53.39 -66.00 50.01
C GLN A 176 54.80 -66.34 49.51
N ALA A 177 55.23 -65.78 48.39
CA ALA A 177 56.59 -65.95 47.88
C ALA A 177 57.65 -65.38 48.85
N LEU A 178 57.38 -64.22 49.48
CA LEU A 178 58.23 -63.68 50.54
C LEU A 178 58.27 -64.60 51.76
N PHE A 179 57.14 -65.15 52.20
CA PHE A 179 57.11 -66.11 53.30
C PHE A 179 57.86 -67.39 52.98
N GLN A 180 57.77 -67.90 51.74
CA GLN A 180 58.57 -69.04 51.29
C GLN A 180 60.07 -68.71 51.30
N ARG A 181 60.47 -67.54 50.79
CA ARG A 181 61.86 -67.09 50.85
C ARG A 181 62.37 -66.95 52.29
N LEU A 182 61.55 -66.44 53.20
CA LEU A 182 61.86 -66.38 54.62
C LEU A 182 61.93 -67.76 55.26
N ALA A 183 61.08 -68.71 54.86
CA ALA A 183 61.15 -70.09 55.35
C ALA A 183 62.45 -70.76 54.90
N VAL A 184 62.83 -70.62 53.63
CA VAL A 184 64.13 -71.08 53.11
C VAL A 184 65.27 -70.43 53.89
N PHE A 185 65.27 -69.11 54.03
CA PHE A 185 66.28 -68.39 54.82
C PHE A 185 66.35 -68.85 56.28
N ARG A 186 65.21 -69.14 56.92
CA ARG A 186 65.18 -69.73 58.28
C ARG A 186 65.79 -71.13 58.32
N THR A 187 65.56 -71.96 57.30
CA THR A 187 66.21 -73.28 57.21
C THR A 187 67.70 -73.17 56.95
N GLU A 188 68.14 -72.23 56.10
CA GLU A 188 69.55 -71.90 55.90
C GLU A 188 70.20 -71.39 57.18
N LEU A 189 69.55 -70.50 57.93
CA LEU A 189 70.01 -70.03 59.24
C LEU A 189 70.13 -71.17 60.25
N ARG A 190 69.18 -72.10 60.29
CA ARG A 190 69.27 -73.27 61.16
C ARG A 190 70.45 -74.16 60.77
N ARG A 191 70.62 -74.44 59.48
CA ARG A 191 71.79 -75.19 58.99
C ARG A 191 73.10 -74.48 59.31
N PHE A 192 73.19 -73.17 59.06
CA PHE A 192 74.36 -72.37 59.42
C PHE A 192 74.62 -72.35 60.92
N SER A 193 73.57 -72.31 61.76
CA SER A 193 73.73 -72.42 63.22
C SER A 193 74.16 -73.82 63.65
N GLN A 194 73.68 -74.88 62.99
CA GLN A 194 74.10 -76.27 63.23
C GLN A 194 75.54 -76.51 62.78
N ASP A 195 75.94 -75.96 61.63
CA ASP A 195 77.30 -75.99 61.11
C ASP A 195 78.25 -75.16 61.99
N LEU A 196 77.85 -73.96 62.42
CA LEU A 196 78.64 -73.19 63.40
C LEU A 196 78.73 -73.92 64.74
N HIS A 197 77.65 -74.53 65.21
CA HIS A 197 77.66 -75.32 66.44
C HIS A 197 78.57 -76.54 66.32
N SER A 198 78.54 -77.26 65.19
CA SER A 198 79.46 -78.39 64.96
C SER A 198 80.91 -77.94 64.83
N THR A 199 81.16 -76.78 64.21
CA THR A 199 82.51 -76.24 63.96
C THR A 199 83.15 -75.62 65.19
N VAL A 200 82.37 -74.92 66.02
CA VAL A 200 82.91 -74.17 67.17
C VAL A 200 82.74 -74.95 68.48
N TRP A 201 81.75 -75.85 68.60
CA TRP A 201 81.40 -76.45 69.90
C TRP A 201 81.46 -77.98 69.99
N GLY A 202 81.59 -78.73 68.88
CA GLY A 202 81.73 -80.19 68.93
C GLY A 202 80.47 -80.92 69.44
N GLY A 203 80.00 -81.92 68.69
CA GLY A 203 78.70 -82.55 68.92
C GLY A 203 78.62 -83.38 70.21
N ASN A 204 77.59 -83.10 71.01
CA ASN A 204 76.80 -84.12 71.73
C ASN A 204 75.42 -83.56 72.16
N ASP A 205 74.44 -84.45 72.17
CA ASP A 205 72.99 -84.19 72.18
C ASP A 205 72.35 -83.86 73.56
N ALA A 206 71.35 -82.96 73.47
CA ALA A 206 70.09 -82.82 74.25
C ALA A 206 70.15 -82.41 75.75
N PRO A 207 69.04 -82.01 76.43
CA PRO A 207 67.62 -81.81 76.02
C PRO A 207 66.88 -80.54 76.59
N SER A 208 65.60 -80.41 76.23
CA SER A 208 64.41 -79.79 76.90
C SER A 208 64.47 -78.42 77.61
N ALA A 209 63.51 -77.54 77.28
CA ALA A 209 62.72 -76.77 78.27
C ALA A 209 61.47 -76.11 77.65
N GLU A 210 60.39 -76.12 78.43
CA GLU A 210 59.08 -75.51 78.16
C GLU A 210 59.06 -73.98 78.42
N THR A 211 58.11 -73.32 77.72
CA THR A 211 57.42 -72.01 77.90
C THR A 211 57.62 -71.21 79.21
N PRO A 212 57.49 -69.84 79.27
CA PRO A 212 56.18 -69.16 79.07
C PRO A 212 56.09 -67.60 78.86
N VAL A 213 54.84 -67.12 78.68
CA VAL A 213 54.14 -65.79 78.90
C VAL A 213 54.59 -64.43 78.29
N ALA A 214 53.54 -63.66 77.92
CA ALA A 214 53.36 -62.18 78.01
C ALA A 214 53.80 -61.36 76.77
N SER A 215 53.24 -60.21 76.36
CA SER A 215 52.30 -59.24 76.95
C SER A 215 52.01 -58.14 75.89
N GLN A 216 50.81 -57.53 75.91
CA GLN A 216 50.55 -56.08 75.66
C GLN A 216 50.82 -55.50 74.24
N ASN A 217 50.29 -54.36 73.79
CA ASN A 217 49.20 -53.41 74.12
C ASN A 217 49.17 -52.38 72.97
N GLY A 218 48.01 -51.74 72.74
CA GLY A 218 47.89 -50.38 72.16
C GLY A 218 48.04 -50.29 70.63
N THR A 219 47.45 -49.33 69.91
CA THR A 219 46.84 -48.05 70.30
C THR A 219 46.05 -47.50 69.08
N LYS A 220 44.87 -46.90 69.30
CA LYS A 220 44.23 -45.96 68.34
C LYS A 220 45.05 -44.65 68.27
N PRO A 221 44.96 -43.88 67.16
CA PRO A 221 44.15 -42.65 67.19
C PRO A 221 43.39 -42.37 65.86
N ILE A 222 42.15 -41.88 65.91
CA ILE A 222 41.70 -40.48 65.65
C ILE A 222 42.02 -39.95 64.24
N GLY A 223 40.98 -39.56 63.49
CA GLY A 223 41.12 -38.81 62.24
C GLY A 223 39.82 -38.57 61.47
N ARG A 224 38.91 -37.79 62.04
CA ARG A 224 37.69 -37.26 61.42
C ARG A 224 38.07 -36.04 60.57
N VAL A 225 37.87 -36.05 59.24
CA VAL A 225 37.58 -34.83 58.45
C VAL A 225 36.75 -35.19 57.21
N SER A 226 35.51 -34.71 57.19
CA SER A 226 34.73 -34.42 55.99
C SER A 226 35.39 -33.32 55.18
N VAL A 227 35.58 -33.46 53.86
CA VAL A 227 35.50 -32.32 52.91
C VAL A 227 35.07 -32.86 51.53
N LEU A 228 33.86 -32.49 51.12
CA LEU A 228 33.47 -32.35 49.71
C LEU A 228 34.34 -31.28 49.04
N PRO A 229 34.78 -31.47 47.78
CA PRO A 229 34.91 -30.37 46.85
C PRO A 229 33.72 -30.42 45.88
N ASN A 230 32.76 -29.54 46.14
CA ASN A 230 31.83 -29.03 45.13
C ASN A 230 32.68 -28.29 44.08
N GLY A 231 32.92 -28.95 42.95
CA GLY A 231 33.49 -28.35 41.75
C GLY A 231 32.36 -27.93 40.80
N THR A 232 31.77 -26.78 41.07
CA THR A 232 30.83 -26.09 40.18
C THR A 232 31.59 -25.67 38.91
N VAL A 233 31.52 -26.49 37.86
CA VAL A 233 31.93 -26.07 36.52
C VAL A 233 30.76 -25.33 35.90
N ALA A 234 30.81 -24.01 35.97
CA ALA A 234 29.99 -23.11 35.17
C ALA A 234 30.34 -23.34 33.69
N VAL A 235 29.47 -24.05 32.97
CA VAL A 235 29.47 -24.05 31.52
C VAL A 235 28.88 -22.71 31.08
N THR A 236 29.77 -21.76 30.79
CA THR A 236 29.43 -20.51 30.13
C THR A 236 28.88 -20.82 28.75
N THR A 237 27.58 -20.56 28.58
CA THR A 237 26.89 -20.48 27.30
C THR A 237 27.58 -19.46 26.41
N THR A 238 28.42 -19.95 25.50
CA THR A 238 28.95 -19.12 24.41
C THR A 238 27.92 -19.18 23.28
N VAL A 239 27.12 -18.12 23.21
CA VAL A 239 26.23 -17.78 22.11
C VAL A 239 27.06 -17.69 20.84
N GLY A 240 27.04 -18.75 20.04
CA GLY A 240 27.53 -18.78 18.67
C GLY A 240 26.48 -18.16 17.75
N ALA A 241 26.46 -16.84 17.71
CA ALA A 241 25.84 -16.09 16.63
C ALA A 241 26.70 -16.28 15.37
N PHE A 242 26.28 -17.19 14.49
CA PHE A 242 26.66 -17.15 13.08
C PHE A 242 25.43 -16.91 12.23
N GLN A 243 25.30 -15.62 11.92
CA GLN A 243 24.51 -15.07 10.84
C GLN A 243 24.90 -15.77 9.54
N HIS A 244 23.96 -16.44 8.89
CA HIS A 244 23.94 -16.56 7.43
C HIS A 244 22.65 -15.92 6.96
N GLY A 245 22.78 -14.64 6.62
CA GLY A 245 21.73 -13.85 5.99
C GLY A 245 21.47 -14.40 4.59
N SER A 246 20.33 -15.06 4.43
CA SER A 246 19.61 -15.06 3.17
C SER A 246 18.38 -14.19 3.36
N SER A 247 18.61 -12.87 3.41
CA SER A 247 17.55 -11.87 3.41
C SER A 247 17.23 -11.55 1.96
N VAL A 248 16.27 -12.28 1.39
CA VAL A 248 15.57 -11.89 0.18
C VAL A 248 14.91 -10.53 0.47
N ALA A 249 15.40 -9.49 -0.21
CA ALA A 249 14.79 -8.17 -0.20
C ALA A 249 13.42 -8.23 -0.89
N VAL A 250 12.39 -8.56 -0.13
CA VAL A 250 11.00 -8.30 -0.51
C VAL A 250 10.77 -6.80 -0.32
N VAL A 251 10.62 -6.15 -1.47
CA VAL A 251 10.12 -4.78 -1.64
C VAL A 251 8.90 -4.55 -0.74
N PRO A 252 8.91 -3.58 0.19
CA PRO A 252 7.67 -3.15 0.82
C PRO A 252 6.83 -2.39 -0.23
N PRO A 253 5.55 -2.73 -0.41
CA PRO A 253 4.65 -1.93 -1.23
C PRO A 253 4.51 -0.55 -0.59
N VAL A 254 4.74 0.48 -1.39
CA VAL A 254 4.49 1.89 -1.07
C VAL A 254 3.06 2.01 -0.58
N LYS A 255 2.88 2.10 0.74
CA LYS A 255 1.63 2.53 1.36
C LYS A 255 1.36 3.94 0.85
N ALA A 256 0.26 4.09 0.12
CA ALA A 256 -0.31 5.38 -0.22
C ALA A 256 -0.60 6.15 1.09
N VAL A 257 0.34 7.03 1.46
CA VAL A 257 0.13 8.02 2.49
C VAL A 257 -0.93 8.98 1.94
N LYS A 258 -2.15 8.88 2.47
CA LYS A 258 -3.14 9.95 2.32
C LYS A 258 -2.50 11.21 2.90
N ALA A 259 -2.27 12.19 2.03
CA ALA A 259 -1.70 13.48 2.39
C ALA A 259 -2.47 14.09 3.57
N SER A 260 -1.73 14.45 4.60
CA SER A 260 -2.29 15.19 5.72
C SER A 260 -2.70 16.58 5.22
N PRO A 261 -3.84 17.15 5.68
CA PRO A 261 -4.29 18.48 5.26
C PRO A 261 -3.36 19.62 5.69
N HIS A 262 -2.29 19.33 6.44
CA HIS A 262 -1.33 20.32 6.90
C HIS A 262 -0.20 20.56 5.88
N ASP A 263 0.12 19.56 5.05
CA ASP A 263 1.17 19.66 4.03
C ASP A 263 0.68 20.44 2.80
N THR A 264 -0.62 20.32 2.48
CA THR A 264 -1.24 21.04 1.36
C THR A 264 -1.17 22.55 1.51
N ILE A 265 -1.37 23.07 2.73
CA ILE A 265 -1.30 24.51 3.03
C ILE A 265 0.12 25.06 2.86
N ALA A 266 1.14 24.28 3.23
CA ALA A 266 2.54 24.67 3.07
C ALA A 266 2.94 24.75 1.58
N HIS A 267 2.51 23.77 0.79
CA HIS A 267 2.77 23.74 -0.65
C HIS A 267 2.03 24.86 -1.40
N GLU A 268 0.79 25.18 -1.01
CA GLU A 268 0.04 26.31 -1.58
C GLU A 268 0.76 27.65 -1.47
N LYS A 269 1.32 27.96 -0.29
CA LYS A 269 2.03 29.23 -0.06
C LYS A 269 3.28 29.34 -0.93
N ASN A 270 4.02 28.24 -1.07
CA ASN A 270 5.24 28.19 -1.86
C ASN A 270 4.95 28.32 -3.37
N VAL A 271 3.91 27.63 -3.85
CA VAL A 271 3.45 27.73 -5.25
C VAL A 271 2.97 29.14 -5.57
N TYR A 272 2.17 29.75 -4.68
CA TYR A 272 1.70 31.12 -4.87
C TYR A 272 2.86 32.13 -4.88
N GLY A 273 3.81 32.02 -3.95
CA GLY A 273 4.98 32.89 -3.89
C GLY A 273 5.83 32.82 -5.16
N HIS A 274 6.03 31.61 -5.69
CA HIS A 274 6.76 31.42 -6.95
C HIS A 274 6.02 32.04 -8.14
N ILE A 275 4.71 31.82 -8.28
CA ILE A 275 3.93 32.40 -9.39
C ILE A 275 3.91 33.93 -9.30
N HIS A 276 3.83 34.48 -8.09
CA HIS A 276 3.87 35.92 -7.85
C HIS A 276 5.23 36.53 -8.22
N GLN A 277 6.33 35.86 -7.87
CA GLN A 277 7.68 36.33 -8.18
C GLN A 277 8.02 36.20 -9.67
N ALA A 278 7.59 35.12 -10.32
CA ALA A 278 7.85 34.85 -11.74
C ALA A 278 6.87 35.56 -12.70
N GLN A 279 5.84 36.25 -12.18
CA GLN A 279 4.74 36.85 -12.97
C GLN A 279 4.04 35.84 -13.90
N GLY A 280 4.01 34.59 -13.50
CA GLY A 280 3.51 33.49 -14.32
C GLY A 280 4.45 32.30 -14.28
N ALA A 281 3.91 31.10 -14.13
CA ALA A 281 4.72 29.87 -14.21
C ALA A 281 3.94 28.73 -14.85
N ARG A 282 4.65 27.85 -15.56
CA ARG A 282 4.09 26.60 -16.07
C ARG A 282 4.17 25.51 -15.00
N LEU A 283 3.31 24.50 -15.10
CA LEU A 283 3.30 23.38 -14.15
C LEU A 283 4.68 22.72 -14.01
N THR A 284 5.37 22.49 -15.13
CA THR A 284 6.70 21.85 -15.16
C THR A 284 7.78 22.70 -14.47
N GLU A 285 7.66 24.03 -14.53
CA GLU A 285 8.59 24.94 -13.86
C GLU A 285 8.34 24.93 -12.36
N ILE A 286 7.07 24.91 -11.93
CA ILE A 286 6.69 24.83 -10.52
C ILE A 286 7.18 23.50 -9.90
N GLU A 287 7.08 22.40 -10.65
CA GLU A 287 7.59 21.09 -10.24
C GLU A 287 9.11 21.10 -10.05
N SER A 288 9.85 21.67 -11.01
CA SER A 288 11.32 21.66 -10.98
C SER A 288 11.91 22.63 -9.96
N THR A 289 11.30 23.80 -9.75
CA THR A 289 11.84 24.81 -8.83
C THR A 289 11.49 24.53 -7.37
N LEU A 290 10.30 23.98 -7.11
CA LEU A 290 9.86 23.67 -5.74
C LEU A 290 10.13 22.21 -5.34
N GLY A 291 10.57 21.36 -6.26
CA GLY A 291 10.81 19.94 -6.02
C GLY A 291 9.54 19.17 -5.63
N LEU A 292 8.37 19.66 -6.06
CA LEU A 292 7.07 19.06 -5.73
C LEU A 292 6.74 17.93 -6.68
N THR A 293 6.06 16.90 -6.17
CA THR A 293 5.45 15.90 -7.06
C THR A 293 4.30 16.53 -7.86
N ARG A 294 4.09 16.04 -9.09
CA ARG A 294 3.02 16.53 -9.96
C ARG A 294 1.64 16.54 -9.29
N PHE A 295 1.35 15.53 -8.47
CA PHE A 295 0.09 15.46 -7.72
C PHE A 295 -0.03 16.60 -6.69
N GLN A 296 1.03 16.87 -5.92
CA GLN A 296 1.04 17.97 -4.94
C GLN A 296 0.95 19.34 -5.62
N ALA A 297 1.67 19.54 -6.73
CA ALA A 297 1.63 20.79 -7.49
C ALA A 297 0.24 21.04 -8.07
N VAL A 298 -0.40 20.02 -8.65
CA VAL A 298 -1.76 20.13 -9.19
C VAL A 298 -2.80 20.36 -8.08
N ASP A 299 -2.66 19.72 -6.92
CA ASP A 299 -3.59 19.90 -5.81
C ASP A 299 -3.50 21.32 -5.21
N ALA A 300 -2.27 21.82 -5.01
CA ALA A 300 -2.03 23.19 -4.59
C ALA A 300 -2.57 24.22 -5.60
N LEU A 301 -2.33 24.01 -6.91
CA LEU A 301 -2.86 24.88 -7.97
C LEU A 301 -4.40 24.87 -8.01
N ARG A 302 -5.03 23.70 -7.89
CA ARG A 302 -6.50 23.58 -7.83
C ARG A 302 -7.07 24.34 -6.63
N SER A 303 -6.44 24.23 -5.47
CA SER A 303 -6.84 24.96 -4.26
C SER A 303 -6.70 26.47 -4.45
N LEU A 304 -5.59 26.95 -5.03
CA LEU A 304 -5.38 28.37 -5.33
C LEU A 304 -6.36 28.94 -6.37
N ILE A 305 -6.72 28.15 -7.39
CA ILE A 305 -7.76 28.51 -8.38
C ILE A 305 -9.13 28.59 -7.69
N LYS A 306 -9.46 27.62 -6.84
CA LYS A 306 -10.72 27.60 -6.08
C LYS A 306 -10.84 28.80 -5.13
N LYS A 307 -9.71 29.26 -4.58
CA LYS A 307 -9.61 30.47 -3.75
C LYS A 307 -9.61 31.77 -4.57
N GLY A 308 -9.55 31.71 -5.90
CA GLY A 308 -9.53 32.87 -6.78
C GLY A 308 -8.21 33.66 -6.76
N LEU A 309 -7.13 33.06 -6.27
CA LEU A 309 -5.83 33.73 -6.14
C LEU A 309 -5.00 33.68 -7.43
N ILE A 310 -5.24 32.67 -8.26
CA ILE A 310 -4.55 32.46 -9.53
C ILE A 310 -5.56 32.07 -10.62
N THR A 311 -5.25 32.41 -11.87
CA THR A 311 -6.00 31.97 -13.04
C THR A 311 -5.10 31.22 -14.02
N GLN A 312 -5.66 30.27 -14.75
CA GLN A 312 -4.94 29.53 -15.78
C GLN A 312 -5.27 30.12 -17.15
N ARG A 313 -4.26 30.61 -17.86
CA ARG A 313 -4.36 31.10 -19.24
C ARG A 313 -3.25 30.49 -20.08
N ASP A 314 -3.60 29.83 -21.18
CA ASP A 314 -2.64 29.23 -22.12
C ASP A 314 -1.56 28.35 -21.45
N ARG A 315 -1.97 27.53 -20.47
CA ARG A 315 -1.12 26.63 -19.66
C ARG A 315 -0.12 27.35 -18.73
N ILE A 316 -0.24 28.66 -18.56
CA ILE A 316 0.51 29.47 -17.61
C ILE A 316 -0.45 29.86 -16.47
N TYR A 317 0.00 29.70 -15.24
CA TYR A 317 -0.75 30.15 -14.07
C TYR A 317 -0.29 31.56 -13.72
N LEU A 318 -1.23 32.50 -13.65
CA LEU A 318 -0.97 33.92 -13.39
C LEU A 318 -1.62 34.32 -12.06
N CYS A 319 -0.95 35.16 -11.28
CA CYS A 319 -1.56 35.76 -10.08
C CYS A 319 -2.66 36.73 -10.50
N GLN A 320 -3.85 36.55 -9.95
CA GLN A 320 -4.93 37.51 -10.14
C GLN A 320 -4.69 38.65 -9.15
N THR A 321 -4.16 39.78 -9.64
CA THR A 321 -4.17 41.02 -8.87
C THR A 321 -5.63 41.41 -8.68
N HIS A 322 -6.03 41.58 -7.43
CA HIS A 322 -7.39 41.87 -7.02
C HIS A 322 -7.84 43.20 -7.65
N LEU A 323 -8.49 43.15 -8.83
CA LEU A 323 -9.44 44.19 -9.23
C LEU A 323 -10.65 43.97 -8.34
N ALA A 324 -10.62 44.61 -7.18
CA ALA A 324 -11.78 44.80 -6.34
C ALA A 324 -12.87 45.46 -7.19
N HIS A 325 -13.91 44.70 -7.52
CA HIS A 325 -15.22 45.27 -7.76
C HIS A 325 -15.74 45.81 -6.42
N THR A 326 -15.51 47.09 -6.18
CA THR A 326 -16.53 47.97 -5.57
C THR A 326 -17.34 48.58 -6.69
#